data_AF-A0A1Q4Z1R1-F1
#
_entry.id   AF-A0A1Q4Z1R1-F1
#
_cell.length_a   1.000
_cell.length_b   1.000
_cell.length_c   1.000
_cell.angle_alpha   90.00
_cell.angle_beta   90.00
_cell.angle_gamma   90.00
#
_symmetry.space_group_name_H-M   'P 1'
#
loop_
_entity.id
_entity.type
_entity.pdbx_description
1 polymer ?
#
loop_
_entity_poly.entity_id
_entity_poly.type
_entity_poly.pdbx_seq_one_letter_code
_entity_poly.pdbx_strand_id
1 'polypeptide(L)'
;MPTLLWATPNPAPPHTGAYVMASRFTLRSRGDVPRFFWKSMQAWRQVRSAPGVFGASLVAQPLSGVFLTLSAWENRDALYVFAGAEPHRSIMETVRPTMRTATFTFWEVSTDDLPLTWDDARRRLDEQADADASQGPVTAADS
;
A
#
# COMPACT_ATOMS: atom_id res chain seq x y z
N MET A 1 5.68 -16.58 -6.67
CA MET A 1 5.14 -15.19 -6.72
C MET A 1 6.32 -14.25 -6.58
N PRO A 2 6.52 -13.25 -7.45
CA PRO A 2 7.55 -12.25 -7.21
C PRO A 2 7.14 -11.38 -6.02
N THR A 3 7.67 -11.70 -4.84
CA THR A 3 7.64 -10.83 -3.67
C THR A 3 8.91 -9.99 -3.72
N LEU A 4 8.76 -8.67 -3.75
CA LEU A 4 9.89 -7.79 -3.51
C LEU A 4 10.15 -7.81 -2.00
N LEU A 5 11.30 -8.37 -1.63
CA LEU A 5 11.76 -8.42 -0.24
C LEU A 5 11.74 -7.02 0.38
N TRP A 6 11.59 -6.98 1.69
CA TRP A 6 11.61 -5.74 2.46
C TRP A 6 12.85 -4.91 2.10
N ALA A 7 12.62 -3.76 1.50
CA ALA A 7 13.66 -2.76 1.26
C ALA A 7 13.69 -1.82 2.46
N THR A 8 14.90 -1.50 2.94
CA THR A 8 15.13 -0.57 4.05
C THR A 8 15.89 0.66 3.52
N PRO A 9 15.22 1.69 2.99
CA PRO A 9 15.89 2.87 2.43
C PRO A 9 16.55 3.73 3.51
N ASN A 10 15.86 3.94 4.63
CA ASN A 10 16.35 4.70 5.76
C ASN A 10 16.23 3.81 7.01
N PRO A 11 17.33 3.47 7.69
CA PRO A 11 17.27 2.75 8.96
C PRO A 11 16.43 3.55 9.96
N ALA A 12 15.44 2.89 10.56
CA ALA A 12 14.61 3.51 11.58
C ALA A 12 15.42 3.75 12.87
N PRO A 13 15.26 4.89 13.55
CA PRO A 13 15.76 5.05 14.91
C PRO A 13 15.16 3.96 15.82
N PRO A 14 15.94 3.40 16.76
CA PRO A 14 15.40 2.39 17.69
C PRO A 14 14.40 3.01 18.67
N HIS A 15 13.48 2.20 19.17
CA HIS A 15 12.52 2.60 20.21
C HIS A 15 11.63 3.81 19.87
N THR A 16 11.30 3.99 18.59
CA THR A 16 10.34 5.01 18.13
C THR A 16 9.11 4.35 17.52
N GLY A 17 8.05 5.14 17.32
CA GLY A 17 6.89 4.69 16.55
C GLY A 17 7.18 4.66 15.05
N ALA A 18 6.49 3.78 14.33
CA ALA A 18 6.41 3.81 12.88
C ALA A 18 4.95 3.75 12.44
N TYR A 19 4.58 4.59 11.49
CA TYR A 19 3.26 4.59 10.85
C TYR A 19 3.26 3.64 9.67
N VAL A 20 2.40 2.62 9.72
CA VAL A 20 2.33 1.55 8.73
C VAL A 20 1.14 1.76 7.82
N MET A 21 1.34 1.49 6.54
CA MET A 21 0.29 1.35 5.55
C MET A 21 0.38 -0.03 4.90
N ALA A 22 -0.74 -0.72 4.79
CA ALA A 22 -0.91 -1.80 3.82
C ALA A 22 -2.05 -1.48 2.86
N SER A 23 -1.89 -1.88 1.60
CA SER A 23 -2.96 -1.80 0.63
C SER A 23 -3.11 -3.07 -0.19
N ARG A 24 -4.34 -3.32 -0.65
CA ARG A 24 -4.70 -4.38 -1.59
C ARG A 24 -5.47 -3.79 -2.76
N PHE A 25 -4.93 -3.94 -3.96
CA PHE A 25 -5.59 -3.60 -5.20
C PHE A 25 -5.98 -4.87 -5.94
N THR A 26 -7.24 -4.96 -6.35
CA THR A 26 -7.70 -6.03 -7.23
C THR A 26 -8.18 -5.44 -8.54
N LEU A 27 -7.66 -5.91 -9.67
CA LEU A 27 -8.00 -5.36 -10.99
C LEU A 27 -9.34 -5.92 -11.53
N ARG A 28 -9.96 -5.14 -12.41
CA ARG A 28 -11.20 -5.52 -13.11
C ARG A 28 -10.94 -6.56 -14.20
N SER A 29 -9.89 -6.38 -14.98
CA SER A 29 -9.56 -7.22 -16.13
C SER A 29 -8.12 -7.70 -16.10
N ARG A 30 -7.87 -8.90 -16.66
CA ARG A 30 -6.53 -9.43 -16.88
C ARG A 30 -5.71 -8.59 -17.88
N GLY A 31 -6.39 -7.89 -18.80
CA GLY A 31 -5.74 -6.98 -19.75
C GLY A 31 -5.08 -5.77 -19.10
N ASP A 32 -5.53 -5.36 -17.91
CA ASP A 32 -4.98 -4.23 -17.17
C ASP A 32 -3.70 -4.59 -16.40
N VAL A 33 -3.46 -5.89 -16.17
CA VAL A 33 -2.37 -6.41 -15.34
C VAL A 33 -0.99 -5.94 -15.81
N PRO A 34 -0.62 -6.01 -17.11
CA PRO A 34 0.71 -5.59 -17.55
C PRO A 34 0.95 -4.09 -17.28
N ARG A 35 -0.01 -3.24 -17.66
CA ARG A 35 0.07 -1.78 -17.46
C ARG A 35 0.16 -1.44 -15.96
N PHE A 36 -0.67 -2.08 -15.14
CA PHE A 36 -0.65 -1.88 -13.69
C PHE A 36 0.69 -2.29 -13.10
N PHE A 37 1.20 -3.47 -13.44
CA PHE A 37 2.48 -3.96 -12.96
C PHE A 37 3.63 -2.99 -13.29
N TRP A 38 3.73 -2.50 -14.52
CA TRP A 38 4.76 -1.50 -14.88
C TRP A 38 4.61 -0.21 -14.07
N LYS A 39 3.40 0.28 -13.86
CA LYS A 39 3.12 1.48 -13.07
C LYS A 39 3.46 1.28 -11.59
N SER A 40 3.14 0.13 -11.02
CA SER A 40 3.55 -0.25 -9.66
C SER A 40 5.07 -0.28 -9.52
N MET A 41 5.80 -0.80 -10.52
CA MET A 41 7.26 -0.79 -10.49
C MET A 41 7.87 0.62 -10.57
N GLN A 42 7.20 1.57 -11.26
CA GLN A 42 7.61 2.98 -11.27
C GLN A 42 7.41 3.63 -9.90
N ALA A 43 6.23 3.46 -9.29
CA ALA A 43 5.96 3.95 -7.94
C ALA A 43 6.90 3.32 -6.90
N TRP A 44 7.19 2.03 -7.04
CA TRP A 44 8.11 1.30 -6.17
C TRP A 44 9.53 1.89 -6.14
N ARG A 45 10.03 2.36 -7.28
CA ARG A 45 11.34 3.03 -7.34
C ARG A 45 11.35 4.32 -6.50
N GLN A 46 10.27 5.08 -6.51
CA GLN A 46 10.13 6.31 -5.71
C GLN A 46 10.04 6.01 -4.22
N VAL A 47 9.29 4.97 -3.83
CA VAL A 47 9.21 4.52 -2.42
C VAL A 47 10.61 4.24 -1.87
N ARG A 48 11.46 3.58 -2.65
CA ARG A 48 12.83 3.22 -2.22
C ARG A 48 13.77 4.40 -1.97
N SER A 49 13.35 5.63 -2.24
CA SER A 49 14.12 6.84 -1.97
C SER A 49 13.29 7.93 -1.27
N ALA A 50 12.09 7.59 -0.79
CA ALA A 50 11.21 8.57 -0.18
C ALA A 50 11.75 9.01 1.19
N PRO A 51 11.79 10.31 1.50
CA PRO A 51 12.08 10.78 2.85
C PRO A 51 11.11 10.18 3.86
N GLY A 52 11.62 9.75 5.02
CA GLY A 52 10.80 9.22 6.11
C GLY A 52 10.27 7.80 5.93
N VAL A 53 10.64 7.07 4.86
CA VAL A 53 10.30 5.64 4.76
C VAL A 53 11.33 4.79 5.51
N PHE A 54 10.87 3.96 6.44
CA PHE A 54 11.73 3.00 7.15
C PHE A 54 11.86 1.69 6.39
N GLY A 55 10.81 1.30 5.67
CA GLY A 55 10.92 0.23 4.71
C GLY A 55 9.61 -0.07 4.02
N ALA A 56 9.70 -0.91 2.99
CA ALA A 56 8.53 -1.32 2.23
C ALA A 56 8.71 -2.71 1.65
N SER A 57 7.60 -3.38 1.33
CA SER A 57 7.52 -4.59 0.51
C SER A 57 6.34 -4.49 -0.48
N LEU A 58 6.45 -5.20 -1.60
CA LEU A 58 5.39 -5.29 -2.61
C LEU A 58 5.23 -6.74 -3.06
N VAL A 59 3.99 -7.21 -3.12
CA VAL A 59 3.65 -8.52 -3.69
C VAL A 59 2.77 -8.28 -4.91
N ALA A 60 3.26 -8.72 -6.07
CA ALA A 60 2.45 -8.78 -7.28
C ALA A 60 1.97 -10.22 -7.51
N GLN A 61 0.67 -10.39 -7.73
CA GLN A 61 0.06 -11.66 -8.14
C GLN A 61 -0.63 -11.45 -9.51
N PRO A 62 0.14 -11.45 -10.62
CA PRO A 62 -0.40 -11.13 -11.94
C PRO A 62 -1.54 -12.04 -12.39
N LEU A 63 -1.50 -13.33 -12.01
CA LEU A 63 -2.50 -14.33 -12.40
C LEU A 63 -3.87 -14.07 -11.75
N SER A 64 -3.89 -13.54 -10.54
CA SER A 64 -5.12 -13.17 -9.81
C SER A 64 -5.48 -11.69 -9.97
N GLY A 65 -4.61 -10.89 -10.60
CA GLY A 65 -4.79 -9.44 -10.72
C GLY A 65 -4.77 -8.74 -9.36
N VAL A 66 -4.05 -9.30 -8.39
CA VAL A 66 -3.94 -8.76 -7.02
C VAL A 66 -2.56 -8.16 -6.80
N PHE A 67 -2.53 -6.96 -6.24
CA PHE A 67 -1.31 -6.24 -5.90
C PHE A 67 -1.40 -5.79 -4.45
N LEU A 68 -0.37 -6.10 -3.66
CA LEU A 68 -0.30 -5.75 -2.25
C LEU A 68 0.90 -4.84 -2.03
N THR A 69 0.73 -3.80 -1.24
CA THR A 69 1.82 -2.95 -0.76
C THR A 69 1.83 -2.93 0.76
N LEU A 70 3.03 -2.88 1.34
CA LEU A 70 3.26 -2.76 2.78
C LEU A 70 4.41 -1.78 2.98
N SER A 71 4.24 -0.75 3.79
CA SER A 71 5.30 0.21 4.07
C SER A 71 5.21 0.77 5.48
N ALA A 72 6.37 1.03 6.08
CA ALA A 72 6.52 1.68 7.37
C ALA A 72 7.21 3.03 7.20
N TRP A 73 6.68 4.04 7.88
CA TRP A 73 7.06 5.44 7.76
C TRP A 73 7.34 6.03 9.13
N GLU A 74 8.12 7.10 9.16
CA GLU A 74 8.41 7.90 10.35
C GLU A 74 7.13 8.42 11.00
N ASN A 75 6.17 8.86 10.18
CA ASN A 75 4.88 9.35 10.65
C ASN A 75 3.87 9.39 9.49
N ARG A 76 2.63 9.73 9.84
CA ARG A 76 1.53 9.90 8.91
C ARG A 76 1.86 10.93 7.81
N ASP A 77 2.44 12.07 8.16
CA ASP A 77 2.70 13.16 7.20
C ASP A 77 3.71 12.75 6.13
N ALA A 78 4.78 12.04 6.51
CA ALA A 78 5.76 11.50 5.57
C ALA A 78 5.11 10.60 4.50
N LEU A 79 4.19 9.72 4.92
CA LEU A 79 3.42 8.89 3.99
C LEU A 79 2.56 9.73 3.04
N TYR A 80 1.83 10.73 3.56
CA TYR A 80 0.95 11.54 2.71
C TYR A 80 1.72 12.48 1.77
N VAL A 81 2.88 12.99 2.19
CA VAL A 81 3.81 13.72 1.32
C VAL A 81 4.25 12.83 0.16
N PHE A 82 4.65 11.58 0.44
CA PHE A 82 4.95 10.61 -0.63
C PHE A 82 3.73 10.36 -1.52
N ALA A 83 2.55 10.12 -0.93
CA ALA A 83 1.35 9.77 -1.67
C ALA A 83 0.92 10.88 -2.65
N GLY A 84 1.13 12.14 -2.28
CA GLY A 84 0.85 13.32 -3.11
C GLY A 84 1.96 13.71 -4.08
N ALA A 85 3.16 13.14 -3.96
CA ALA A 85 4.29 13.46 -4.82
C ALA A 85 4.24 12.74 -6.18
N GLU A 86 4.86 13.33 -7.20
CA GLU A 86 5.06 12.67 -8.50
C GLU A 86 6.24 11.69 -8.45
N PRO A 87 6.20 10.58 -9.22
CA PRO A 87 5.11 10.16 -10.12
C PRO A 87 3.94 9.44 -9.45
N HIS A 88 3.98 9.15 -8.14
CA HIS A 88 2.96 8.35 -7.46
C HIS A 88 1.53 8.90 -7.66
N ARG A 89 1.32 10.21 -7.50
CA ARG A 89 0.01 10.84 -7.68
C ARG A 89 -0.58 10.55 -9.07
N SER A 90 0.14 10.89 -10.14
CA SER A 90 -0.32 10.66 -11.53
C SER A 90 -0.49 9.17 -11.85
N ILE A 91 0.34 8.30 -11.25
CA ILE A 91 0.19 6.85 -11.38
C ILE A 91 -1.15 6.42 -10.79
N MET A 92 -1.46 6.82 -9.55
CA MET A 92 -2.72 6.47 -8.88
C MET A 92 -3.94 6.96 -9.64
N GLU A 93 -3.92 8.20 -10.14
CA GLU A 93 -4.97 8.75 -11.00
C GLU A 93 -5.19 7.89 -12.26
N THR A 94 -4.11 7.41 -12.86
CA THR A 94 -4.16 6.56 -14.06
C THR A 94 -4.70 5.16 -13.78
N VAL A 95 -4.34 4.55 -12.65
CA VAL A 95 -4.69 3.14 -12.37
C VAL A 95 -6.02 2.96 -11.65
N ARG A 96 -6.53 3.99 -10.96
CA ARG A 96 -7.79 3.93 -10.20
C ARG A 96 -8.98 3.36 -11.00
N PRO A 97 -9.21 3.74 -12.28
CA PRO A 97 -10.33 3.21 -13.06
C PRO A 97 -10.24 1.71 -13.37
N THR A 98 -9.03 1.14 -13.32
CA THR A 98 -8.79 -0.29 -13.59
C THR A 98 -9.03 -1.18 -12.36
N MET A 99 -9.17 -0.59 -11.18
CA MET A 99 -9.36 -1.31 -9.92
C MET A 99 -10.83 -1.71 -9.76
N ARG A 100 -11.06 -2.98 -9.45
CA ARG A 100 -12.35 -3.51 -8.98
C ARG A 100 -12.53 -3.15 -7.51
N THR A 101 -11.50 -3.38 -6.70
CA THR A 101 -11.47 -3.01 -5.28
C THR A 101 -10.10 -2.44 -4.91
N ALA A 102 -10.10 -1.54 -3.92
CA ALA A 102 -8.91 -0.97 -3.32
C ALA A 102 -9.15 -0.87 -1.81
N THR A 103 -8.45 -1.70 -1.04
CA THR A 103 -8.55 -1.74 0.43
C THR A 103 -7.25 -1.16 1.01
N PHE A 104 -7.38 -0.33 2.03
CA PHE A 104 -6.24 0.27 2.74
C PHE A 104 -6.45 0.14 4.23
N THR A 105 -5.40 -0.25 4.94
CA THR A 105 -5.40 -0.24 6.41
C THR A 105 -4.11 0.37 6.92
N PHE A 106 -4.21 1.03 8.07
CA PHE A 106 -3.14 1.82 8.66
C PHE A 106 -3.06 1.50 10.15
N TRP A 107 -1.85 1.39 10.68
CA TRP A 107 -1.62 1.13 12.10
C TRP A 107 -0.23 1.61 12.53
N GLU A 108 0.01 1.65 13.83
CA GLU A 108 1.32 1.99 14.39
C GLU A 108 2.01 0.76 14.97
N VAL A 109 3.33 0.73 14.90
CA VAL A 109 4.21 -0.31 15.48
C VAL A 109 5.43 0.33 16.12
N SER A 110 6.16 -0.41 16.95
CA SER A 110 7.52 -0.01 17.32
C SER A 110 8.46 -0.20 16.12
N THR A 111 9.47 0.65 15.97
CA THR A 111 10.54 0.43 15.00
C THR A 111 11.34 -0.84 15.30
N ASP A 112 11.30 -1.31 16.54
CA ASP A 112 11.90 -2.58 16.97
C ASP A 112 11.17 -3.80 16.37
N ASP A 113 9.93 -3.63 15.89
CA ASP A 113 9.12 -4.68 15.25
C ASP A 113 9.36 -4.79 13.73
N LEU A 114 10.25 -3.96 13.17
CA LEU A 114 10.62 -4.01 11.75
C LEU A 114 11.72 -5.07 11.50
N PRO A 115 11.69 -5.81 10.36
CA PRO A 115 10.77 -5.69 9.25
C PRO A 115 9.41 -6.37 9.49
N LEU A 116 8.35 -5.78 8.93
CA LEU A 116 7.00 -6.32 9.03
C LEU A 116 6.82 -7.59 8.20
N THR A 117 5.94 -8.47 8.66
CA THR A 117 5.56 -9.70 7.95
C THR A 117 4.28 -9.51 7.14
N TRP A 118 4.14 -10.29 6.07
CA TRP A 118 2.94 -10.26 5.22
C TRP A 118 1.72 -10.92 5.88
N ASP A 119 1.91 -11.78 6.88
CA ASP A 119 0.81 -12.49 7.53
C ASP A 119 -0.06 -11.51 8.34
N ASP A 120 0.56 -10.63 9.14
CA ASP A 120 -0.17 -9.60 9.88
C ASP A 120 -0.83 -8.59 8.93
N ALA A 121 -0.10 -8.15 7.91
CA ALA A 121 -0.63 -7.23 6.91
C ALA A 121 -1.83 -7.81 6.15
N ARG A 122 -1.81 -9.10 5.79
CA ARG A 122 -2.93 -9.77 5.12
C ARG A 122 -4.13 -9.89 6.03
N ARG A 123 -3.94 -10.31 7.28
CA ARG A 123 -5.02 -10.41 8.27
C ARG A 123 -5.74 -9.05 8.43
N ARG A 124 -4.99 -7.97 8.63
CA ARG A 124 -5.56 -6.61 8.74
C ARG A 124 -6.28 -6.15 7.47
N LEU A 125 -5.75 -6.51 6.29
CA LEU A 125 -6.40 -6.20 5.01
C LEU A 125 -7.70 -6.99 4.80
N ASP A 126 -7.77 -8.23 5.29
CA ASP A 126 -8.99 -9.04 5.27
C ASP A 126 -10.04 -8.45 6.22
N GLU A 127 -9.66 -8.16 7.47
CA GLU A 127 -10.51 -7.50 8.46
C GLU A 127 -11.07 -6.16 7.95
N GLN A 128 -10.21 -5.35 7.30
CA GLN A 128 -10.64 -4.09 6.71
C GLN A 128 -11.58 -4.28 5.52
N ALA A 129 -11.33 -5.27 4.66
CA ALA A 129 -12.22 -5.54 3.52
C ALA A 129 -13.62 -5.98 3.99
N ASP A 130 -13.69 -6.78 5.06
CA ASP A 130 -14.96 -7.19 5.66
C ASP A 130 -15.69 -6.00 6.30
N ALA A 131 -14.95 -5.09 6.95
CA ALA A 131 -15.50 -3.84 7.48
C ALA A 131 -16.03 -2.93 6.35
N ASP A 132 -15.27 -2.72 5.27
CA ASP A 132 -15.67 -1.92 4.11
C ASP A 132 -16.95 -2.49 3.46
N ALA A 133 -17.06 -3.82 3.35
CA ALA A 133 -18.23 -4.49 2.80
C ALA A 133 -19.48 -4.34 3.68
N SER A 134 -19.28 -4.32 5.01
CA SER A 134 -20.36 -4.20 5.99
C SER A 134 -20.92 -2.78 6.10
N GLN A 135 -20.14 -1.75 5.73
CA GLN A 135 -20.58 -0.35 5.79
C GLN A 135 -21.48 0.06 4.61
N GLY A 136 -21.56 -0.72 3.53
CA GLY A 136 -22.41 -0.45 2.36
C GLY A 136 -22.09 0.89 1.66
N PRO A 137 -22.78 1.25 0.56
CA PRO A 137 -22.67 2.59 0.02
C PRO A 137 -23.25 3.56 1.04
N VAL A 138 -22.46 4.54 1.49
CA VAL A 138 -23.00 5.70 2.20
C VAL A 138 -23.91 6.44 1.22
N THR A 139 -25.20 6.15 1.26
CA THR A 139 -26.22 7.02 0.66
C THR A 139 -26.17 8.31 1.45
N ALA A 140 -25.47 9.30 0.92
CA ALA A 140 -25.67 10.69 1.28
C ALA A 140 -27.08 11.08 0.83
N ALA A 141 -28.07 10.79 1.67
CA ALA A 141 -29.41 11.32 1.58
C ALA A 141 -29.73 11.95 2.94
N ASP A 142 -30.18 13.20 2.85
CA ASP A 142 -30.74 14.07 3.88
C ASP A 142 -29.75 14.85 4.78
N SER A 143 -29.50 16.09 4.36
CA SER A 143 -29.54 17.30 5.19
C SER A 143 -29.77 18.52 4.32
#